data_AF-A0AAU4CME9-F1
#
_entry.id   AF-A0AAU4CME9-F1
#
_cell.length_a   1.000
_cell.length_b   1.000
_cell.length_c   1.000
_cell.angle_alpha   90.00
_cell.angle_beta   90.00
_cell.angle_gamma   90.00
#
_symmetry.space_group_name_H-M   'P 1'
#
loop_
_entity.id
_entity.type
_entity.pdbx_description
1 polymer ?
#
loop_
_entity_poly.entity_id
_entity_poly.type
_entity_poly.pdbx_seq_one_letter_code
_entity_poly.pdbx_strand_id
1 'polypeptide(L)'
;MPQLAYDAVLCDIDGVLRHWPAADPLEQAHGLPVGALAAAAFAPARLHPAITGEITDEPWRSAVAADLADRYRSPEQAHAAVAA
;
A
#
# COMPACT_ATOMS: atom_id res chain seq x y z
N MET A 1 -24.56 32.91 -3.38
CA MET A 1 -24.23 32.09 -2.19
C MET A 1 -23.24 32.90 -1.37
N PRO A 2 -23.52 33.27 -0.11
CA PRO A 2 -22.53 34.00 0.69
C PRO A 2 -21.29 33.11 0.88
N GLN A 3 -20.12 33.69 0.64
CA GLN A 3 -18.83 33.02 0.85
C GLN A 3 -18.64 32.81 2.36
N LEU A 4 -18.56 31.56 2.81
CA LEU A 4 -18.13 31.26 4.18
C LEU A 4 -16.61 31.47 4.25
N ALA A 5 -16.16 32.31 5.18
CA ALA A 5 -14.74 32.50 5.47
C ALA A 5 -14.28 31.39 6.42
N TYR A 6 -13.19 30.71 6.06
CA TYR A 6 -12.57 29.67 6.88
C TYR A 6 -11.11 30.05 7.17
N ASP A 7 -10.67 29.88 8.41
CA ASP A 7 -9.29 30.19 8.82
C ASP A 7 -8.30 29.05 8.46
N ALA A 8 -8.79 27.82 8.26
CA ALA A 8 -7.98 26.67 7.91
C ALA A 8 -8.76 25.59 7.16
N VAL A 9 -8.03 24.70 6.46
CA VAL A 9 -8.55 23.51 5.78
C VAL A 9 -7.70 22.30 6.17
N LEU A 10 -8.36 21.22 6.59
CA LEU A 10 -7.75 19.90 6.76
C LEU A 10 -8.06 19.06 5.52
N CYS A 11 -7.02 18.53 4.88
CA CYS A 11 -7.14 17.63 3.75
C CYS A 11 -6.23 16.43 3.94
N ASP A 12 -6.72 15.28 3.50
CA ASP A 12 -5.91 14.06 3.41
C ASP A 12 -4.91 14.19 2.24
N ILE A 13 -3.95 13.27 2.18
CA ILE A 13 -2.97 13.21 1.09
C ILE A 13 -3.47 12.23 0.03
N ASP A 14 -3.53 10.94 0.38
CA ASP A 14 -3.80 9.88 -0.58
C ASP A 14 -5.27 9.87 -0.98
N GLY A 15 -5.55 10.06 -2.27
CA GLY A 15 -6.90 10.18 -2.82
C GLY A 15 -7.49 11.60 -2.77
N VAL A 16 -6.78 12.58 -2.21
CA VAL A 16 -7.19 13.99 -2.20
C VAL A 16 -6.16 14.89 -2.89
N LEU A 17 -4.95 15.02 -2.31
CA LEU A 17 -3.88 15.82 -2.90
C LEU A 17 -2.99 15.01 -3.84
N ARG A 18 -2.89 13.70 -3.59
CA ARG A 18 -2.05 12.77 -4.34
C ARG A 18 -2.89 11.61 -4.86
N HIS A 19 -2.76 11.35 -6.16
CA HIS A 19 -3.32 10.17 -6.79
C HIS A 19 -2.20 9.19 -7.13
N TRP A 20 -2.42 7.93 -6.80
CA TRP A 20 -1.54 6.83 -7.18
C TRP A 20 -2.13 6.08 -8.38
N PRO A 21 -1.28 5.55 -9.28
CA PRO A 21 -1.76 4.62 -10.30
C PRO A 21 -2.36 3.38 -9.64
N ALA A 22 -3.28 2.72 -10.35
CA ALA A 22 -3.77 1.41 -9.93
C ALA A 22 -2.61 0.41 -9.82
N ALA A 23 -2.66 -0.47 -8.82
CA ALA A 23 -1.67 -1.53 -8.65
C ALA A 23 -1.89 -2.69 -9.63
N ASP A 24 -3.06 -2.80 -10.25
CA ASP A 24 -3.44 -3.91 -11.13
C ASP A 24 -2.39 -4.22 -12.22
N PRO A 25 -1.83 -3.23 -12.95
CA PRO A 25 -0.81 -3.50 -13.96
C PRO A 25 0.50 -4.06 -13.36
N LEU A 26 0.88 -3.60 -12.17
CA LEU A 26 2.04 -4.10 -11.44
C LEU A 26 1.80 -5.53 -10.97
N GLU A 27 0.66 -5.79 -10.34
CA GLU A 27 0.27 -7.12 -9.88
C GLU A 27 0.27 -8.12 -11.05
N GLN A 28 -0.34 -7.75 -12.17
CA GLN A 28 -0.36 -8.57 -13.38
C GLN A 28 1.04 -8.83 -13.95
N ALA A 29 1.91 -7.81 -14.01
CA ALA A 29 3.28 -7.94 -14.48
C ALA A 29 4.11 -8.91 -13.61
N HIS A 30 3.75 -9.05 -12.33
CA HIS A 30 4.40 -9.96 -11.39
C HIS A 30 3.61 -11.26 -11.13
N GLY A 31 2.57 -11.55 -11.92
CA GLY A 31 1.79 -12.79 -11.80
C GLY A 31 0.91 -12.88 -10.55
N LEU A 32 0.63 -11.76 -9.90
CA LEU A 32 -0.24 -11.67 -8.74
C LEU A 32 -1.70 -11.44 -9.16
N PRO A 33 -2.69 -11.96 -8.40
CA PRO A 33 -4.08 -11.58 -8.59
C PRO A 33 -4.29 -10.10 -8.33
N VAL A 34 -5.23 -9.48 -9.06
CA VAL A 34 -5.60 -8.07 -8.83
C VAL A 34 -6.09 -7.89 -7.38
N GLY A 35 -5.56 -6.87 -6.70
CA GLY A 35 -5.83 -6.55 -5.31
C GLY A 35 -4.99 -7.33 -4.30
N ALA A 36 -4.13 -8.26 -4.72
CA ALA A 36 -3.28 -9.03 -3.83
C ALA A 36 -2.32 -8.15 -3.02
N LEU A 37 -1.71 -7.15 -3.66
CA LEU A 37 -0.76 -6.23 -3.04
C LEU A 37 -1.46 -5.38 -1.97
N ALA A 38 -2.64 -4.81 -2.29
CA ALA A 38 -3.42 -4.04 -1.34
C ALA A 38 -3.90 -4.90 -0.15
N ALA A 39 -4.40 -6.11 -0.41
CA ALA A 39 -4.82 -7.04 0.63
C ALA A 39 -3.66 -7.44 1.57
N ALA A 40 -2.45 -7.52 1.03
CA ALA A 40 -1.25 -7.76 1.81
C ALA A 40 -0.83 -6.50 2.59
N ALA A 41 -0.50 -5.42 1.90
CA ALA A 41 -0.04 -4.14 2.44
C ALA A 41 -0.96 -3.57 3.54
N PHE A 42 -2.27 -3.63 3.35
CA PHE A 42 -3.27 -2.99 4.20
C PHE A 42 -3.91 -3.92 5.24
N ALA A 43 -3.43 -5.16 5.38
CA ALA A 43 -3.88 -6.01 6.47
C ALA A 43 -3.57 -5.33 7.83
N PRO A 44 -4.51 -5.25 8.79
CA PRO A 44 -4.32 -4.46 10.02
C PRO A 44 -3.04 -4.78 10.80
N ALA A 45 -2.66 -6.07 10.86
CA ALA A 45 -1.45 -6.54 11.53
C ALA A 45 -0.13 -6.02 10.92
N ARG A 46 -0.16 -5.55 9.67
CA ARG A 46 0.99 -4.97 8.96
C ARG A 46 0.86 -3.46 8.82
N LEU A 47 -0.35 -2.97 8.53
CA LEU A 47 -0.60 -1.55 8.28
C LEU A 47 -0.42 -0.71 9.54
N HIS A 48 -1.08 -1.08 10.64
CA HIS A 48 -1.11 -0.26 11.85
C HIS A 48 0.30 0.08 12.36
N PRO A 49 1.21 -0.90 12.60
CA PRO A 49 2.55 -0.57 13.10
C PRO A 49 3.37 0.27 12.12
N ALA A 50 3.13 0.15 10.80
CA ALA A 50 3.84 0.94 9.80
C ALA A 50 3.39 2.41 9.82
N ILE A 51 2.09 2.67 9.88
CA ILE A 51 1.56 4.05 9.85
C ILE A 51 1.65 4.76 11.20
N THR A 52 1.79 4.02 12.31
CA THR A 52 2.05 4.60 13.64
C THR A 52 3.55 4.81 13.91
N GLY A 53 4.43 4.31 13.03
CA GLY A 53 5.88 4.43 13.17
C GLY A 53 6.51 3.44 14.16
N GLU A 54 5.80 2.37 14.53
CA GLU A 54 6.33 1.27 15.35
C GLU A 54 7.34 0.42 14.57
N ILE A 55 7.20 0.34 13.25
CA ILE A 55 8.17 -0.31 12.35
C ILE A 55 8.56 0.65 11.22
N THR A 56 9.76 0.45 10.68
CA THR A 56 10.21 1.17 9.49
C THR A 56 9.61 0.56 8.22
N ASP A 57 9.79 1.24 7.08
CA ASP A 57 9.34 0.77 5.77
C ASP A 57 9.94 -0.60 5.39
N GLU A 58 11.23 -0.83 5.68
CA GLU A 58 11.94 -2.05 5.28
C GLU A 58 11.36 -3.35 5.92
N PRO A 59 11.15 -3.42 7.26
CA PRO A 59 10.41 -4.53 7.88
C PRO A 59 8.97 -4.69 7.39
N TRP A 60 8.27 -3.58 7.12
CA TRP A 60 6.91 -3.63 6.60
C TRP A 60 6.88 -4.28 5.20
N ARG A 61 7.73 -3.82 4.28
CA ARG A 61 7.89 -4.40 2.93
C ARG A 61 8.25 -5.88 3.00
N SER A 62 9.17 -6.25 3.88
CA SER A 62 9.56 -7.65 4.10
C SER A 62 8.37 -8.52 4.51
N ALA A 63 7.52 -8.03 5.43
CA ALA A 63 6.32 -8.75 5.87
C ALA A 63 5.23 -8.83 4.78
N VAL A 64 5.12 -7.81 3.93
CA VAL A 64 4.23 -7.83 2.76
C VAL A 64 4.69 -8.87 1.74
N ALA A 65 5.98 -8.88 1.40
CA ALA A 65 6.55 -9.84 0.46
C ALA A 65 6.41 -11.29 0.96
N ALA A 66 6.63 -11.54 2.25
CA ALA A 66 6.47 -12.87 2.85
C ALA A 66 5.03 -13.39 2.71
N ASP A 67 4.01 -12.58 3.03
CA ASP A 67 2.60 -12.98 2.90
C ASP A 67 2.20 -13.25 1.45
N LEU A 68 2.69 -12.45 0.49
CA LEU A 68 2.46 -12.70 -0.94
C LEU A 68 3.11 -14.01 -1.39
N ALA A 69 4.35 -14.27 -0.96
CA ALA A 69 5.07 -15.49 -1.28
C ALA A 69 4.36 -16.74 -0.72
N ASP A 70 3.84 -16.67 0.51
CA ASP A 70 3.13 -17.78 1.15
C ASP A 70 1.79 -18.08 0.45
N ARG A 71 1.06 -17.06 0.02
CA ARG A 71 -0.26 -17.22 -0.64
C ARG A 71 -0.16 -17.69 -2.09
N TYR A 72 0.85 -17.24 -2.82
CA TYR A 72 0.93 -17.42 -4.28
C TYR A 72 2.15 -18.20 -4.76
N ARG A 73 3.01 -18.67 -3.85
CA ARG A 73 4.21 -19.49 -4.11
C ARG A 73 5.16 -18.91 -5.16
N SER A 74 5.42 -17.61 -5.11
CA SER A 74 6.39 -16.94 -5.98
C SER A 74 7.31 -15.94 -5.24
N PRO A 75 8.25 -16.42 -4.40
CA PRO A 75 9.04 -15.55 -3.52
C PRO A 75 9.82 -14.44 -4.23
N GLU A 76 10.42 -14.74 -5.38
CA GLU A 76 11.17 -13.77 -6.19
C GLU A 76 10.24 -12.72 -6.82
N GLN A 77 9.06 -13.13 -7.29
CA GLN A 77 8.07 -12.23 -7.86
C GLN A 77 7.41 -11.35 -6.79
N ALA A 78 7.19 -11.90 -5.59
CA ALA A 78 6.65 -11.17 -4.44
C ALA A 78 7.60 -10.05 -3.98
N HIS A 79 8.90 -10.33 -3.85
CA HIS A 79 9.88 -9.29 -3.51
C HIS A 79 10.01 -8.23 -4.60
N ALA A 80 10.02 -8.64 -5.87
CA ALA A 80 10.10 -7.71 -6.98
C ALA A 80 8.87 -6.77 -7.04
N ALA A 81 7.66 -7.31 -6.81
CA ALA A 81 6.44 -6.50 -6.78
C ALA A 81 6.42 -5.48 -5.63
N VAL A 82 7.03 -5.80 -4.49
CA VAL A 82 7.10 -4.89 -3.34
C VAL A 82 8.22 -3.85 -3.49
N ALA A 83 9.23 -4.10 -4.32
CA ALA A 83 10.36 -3.19 -4.54
C ALA A 83 10.15 -2.20 -5.71
N ALA A 84 9.14 -2.42 -6.55
CA ALA A 84 8.78 -1.57 -7.69
C ALA A 84 8.11 -0.25 -7.26
#